data_AF-A0A6C0CHM3-F1
#
_entry.id   AF-A0A6C0CHM3-F1
#
_cell.length_a   1.000
_cell.length_b   1.000
_cell.length_c   1.000
_cell.angle_alpha   90.00
_cell.angle_beta   90.00
_cell.angle_gamma   90.00
#
_symmetry.space_group_name_H-M   'P 1'
#
loop_
_entity.id
_entity.type
_entity.pdbx_description
1 polymer ?
#
loop_
_entity_poly.entity_id
_entity_poly.type
_entity_poly.pdbx_seq_one_letter_code
_entity_poly.pdbx_strand_id
1 'polypeptide(L)'
;MAFGYMTFEEIDFLLKRNWFVSEQDIHDLLGFADDDTFWELYAARDRYARRIRRIIAPLDYIHDKPLFKHYVADISNDEIEKMHEDMRKKVRADMEHEWQAYLGRCRPERPPGIIDEEIEEKRLEIEKVQEELRTYRDIHGGRDRKRIDEFNRRIAQKWDEEAVLQQKKAKTDDKWLELHKINFHLGEI
;
A
#
# COMPACT_ATOMS: atom_id res chain seq x y z
N MET A 1 14.11 -35.46 -29.86
CA MET A 1 13.38 -36.72 -30.09
C MET A 1 12.02 -36.34 -30.62
N ALA A 2 11.71 -36.70 -31.87
CA ALA A 2 10.39 -36.47 -32.44
C ALA A 2 9.47 -37.56 -31.89
N PHE A 3 8.68 -37.24 -30.85
CA PHE A 3 7.57 -38.09 -30.47
C PHE A 3 6.52 -37.93 -31.58
N GLY A 4 6.29 -39.00 -32.35
CA GLY A 4 5.24 -39.00 -33.37
C GLY A 4 3.89 -38.87 -32.70
N TYR A 5 3.08 -37.90 -33.14
CA TYR A 5 1.70 -37.80 -32.73
C TYR A 5 0.94 -39.06 -33.19
N MET A 6 0.06 -39.58 -32.34
CA MET A 6 -0.81 -40.70 -32.69
C MET A 6 -2.02 -40.18 -33.46
N THR A 7 -2.55 -40.98 -34.39
CA THR A 7 -3.73 -40.53 -35.16
C THR A 7 -4.99 -40.58 -34.30
N PHE A 8 -6.02 -39.85 -34.73
CA PHE A 8 -7.34 -39.88 -34.08
C PHE A 8 -7.87 -41.30 -33.88
N GLU A 9 -7.75 -42.17 -34.87
CA GLU A 9 -8.27 -43.54 -34.78
C GLU A 9 -7.59 -44.37 -33.70
N GLU A 10 -6.27 -44.18 -33.52
CA GLU A 10 -5.48 -44.89 -32.53
C GLU A 10 -5.87 -44.46 -31.11
N ILE A 11 -5.96 -43.15 -30.89
CA ILE A 11 -6.33 -42.60 -29.57
C ILE A 11 -7.81 -42.90 -29.26
N ASP A 12 -8.72 -42.70 -30.23
CA ASP A 12 -10.15 -42.99 -30.08
C ASP A 12 -10.40 -44.47 -29.73
N PHE A 13 -9.66 -45.40 -30.37
CA PHE A 13 -9.73 -46.83 -30.05
C PHE A 13 -9.31 -47.12 -28.60
N LEU A 14 -8.19 -46.56 -28.17
CA LEU A 14 -7.66 -46.75 -26.81
C LEU A 14 -8.61 -46.16 -25.75
N LEU A 15 -9.14 -44.96 -26.00
CA LEU A 15 -10.10 -44.28 -25.12
C LEU A 15 -11.42 -45.06 -25.00
N LYS A 16 -11.94 -45.61 -26.11
CA LYS A 16 -13.15 -46.45 -26.08
C LYS A 16 -12.94 -47.74 -25.28
N ARG A 17 -11.76 -48.35 -25.41
CA ARG A 17 -11.42 -49.59 -24.68
C ARG A 17 -11.26 -49.37 -23.18
N ASN A 18 -10.88 -48.15 -22.79
CA ASN A 18 -10.85 -47.68 -21.40
C ASN A 18 -9.99 -48.57 -20.48
N TRP A 19 -8.84 -49.02 -20.96
CA TRP A 19 -7.88 -49.89 -20.24
C TRP A 19 -6.84 -49.12 -19.42
N PHE A 20 -7.24 -47.97 -18.88
CA PHE A 20 -6.38 -47.13 -18.05
C PHE A 20 -6.52 -47.52 -16.57
N VAL A 21 -5.38 -47.60 -15.88
CA VAL A 21 -5.31 -47.91 -14.45
C VAL A 21 -5.50 -46.62 -13.65
N SER A 22 -4.92 -45.52 -14.13
CA SER A 22 -4.98 -44.19 -13.50
C SER A 22 -5.54 -43.11 -14.45
N GLU A 23 -5.94 -41.96 -13.89
CA GLU A 23 -6.30 -40.79 -14.70
C GLU A 23 -5.08 -40.17 -15.39
N GLN A 24 -3.88 -40.32 -14.81
CA GLN A 24 -2.64 -39.87 -15.41
C GLN A 24 -2.37 -40.60 -16.74
N ASP A 25 -2.68 -41.90 -16.83
CA ASP A 25 -2.49 -42.67 -18.07
C ASP A 25 -3.33 -42.09 -19.23
N ILE A 26 -4.48 -41.49 -18.91
CA ILE A 26 -5.35 -40.83 -19.90
C ILE A 26 -4.74 -39.50 -20.33
N HIS A 27 -4.20 -38.71 -19.38
CA HIS A 27 -3.47 -37.49 -19.69
C HIS A 27 -2.23 -37.76 -20.54
N ASP A 28 -1.47 -38.80 -20.21
CA ASP A 28 -0.27 -39.19 -20.93
C ASP A 28 -0.61 -39.62 -22.36
N LEU A 29 -1.72 -40.36 -22.56
CA LEU A 29 -2.20 -40.70 -23.90
C LEU A 29 -2.63 -39.45 -24.70
N LEU A 30 -3.38 -38.54 -24.07
CA LEU A 30 -3.81 -37.30 -24.71
C LEU A 30 -2.62 -36.37 -25.04
N GLY A 31 -1.51 -36.49 -24.32
CA GLY A 31 -0.26 -35.80 -24.64
C GLY A 31 0.39 -36.21 -25.97
N PHE A 32 -0.05 -37.33 -26.57
CA PHE A 32 0.36 -37.75 -27.91
C PHE A 32 -0.63 -37.30 -29.01
N ALA A 33 -1.72 -36.63 -28.67
CA ALA A 33 -2.62 -36.00 -29.64
C ALA A 33 -2.05 -34.64 -30.06
N ASP A 34 -2.09 -34.34 -31.36
CA ASP A 34 -1.96 -32.96 -31.81
C ASP A 34 -3.29 -32.20 -31.60
N ASP A 35 -3.27 -30.88 -31.76
CA ASP A 35 -4.42 -30.03 -31.46
C ASP A 35 -5.65 -30.41 -32.29
N ASP A 36 -5.47 -30.74 -33.57
CA ASP A 36 -6.56 -31.15 -34.47
C ASP A 36 -7.17 -32.48 -34.02
N THR A 37 -6.34 -33.49 -33.71
CA THR A 37 -6.80 -34.77 -33.17
C THR A 37 -7.51 -34.58 -31.83
N PHE A 38 -7.01 -33.69 -30.96
CA PHE A 38 -7.65 -33.41 -29.67
C PHE A 38 -9.05 -32.83 -29.85
N TRP A 39 -9.26 -31.91 -30.80
CA TRP A 39 -10.58 -31.35 -31.08
C TRP A 39 -11.55 -32.38 -31.63
N GLU A 40 -11.08 -33.33 -32.46
CA GLU A 40 -11.90 -34.45 -32.92
C GLU A 40 -12.31 -35.38 -31.77
N LEU A 41 -11.39 -35.67 -30.84
CA LEU A 41 -11.69 -36.43 -29.61
C LEU A 41 -12.70 -35.68 -28.72
N TYR A 42 -12.56 -34.36 -28.59
CA TYR A 42 -13.52 -33.51 -27.87
C TYR A 42 -14.92 -33.54 -28.50
N ALA A 43 -15.01 -33.50 -29.84
CA ALA A 43 -16.28 -33.63 -30.55
C ALA A 43 -16.92 -35.01 -30.34
N ALA A 44 -16.11 -36.06 -30.27
CA ALA A 44 -16.55 -37.44 -30.06
C ALA A 44 -16.76 -37.83 -28.57
N ARG A 45 -16.55 -36.90 -27.62
CA ARG A 45 -16.47 -37.19 -26.18
C ARG A 45 -17.62 -38.00 -25.59
N ASP A 46 -18.83 -37.85 -26.14
CA ASP A 46 -20.02 -38.58 -25.69
C ASP A 46 -19.96 -40.09 -25.94
N ARG A 47 -18.95 -40.57 -26.66
CA ARG A 47 -18.70 -42.00 -26.92
C ARG A 47 -17.84 -42.66 -25.84
N TYR A 48 -17.16 -41.90 -24.99
CA TYR A 48 -16.21 -42.46 -24.01
C TYR A 48 -16.85 -42.74 -22.65
N ALA A 49 -16.13 -43.44 -21.77
CA ALA A 49 -16.57 -43.62 -20.38
C ALA A 49 -16.53 -42.29 -19.60
N ARG A 50 -17.40 -42.11 -18.60
CA ARG A 50 -17.55 -40.84 -17.83
C ARG A 50 -16.21 -40.30 -17.29
N ARG A 51 -15.31 -41.17 -16.83
CA ARG A 51 -13.99 -40.77 -16.32
C ARG A 51 -13.12 -40.10 -17.40
N ILE A 52 -13.16 -40.62 -18.63
CA ILE A 52 -12.44 -40.05 -19.77
C ILE A 52 -13.10 -38.74 -20.20
N ARG A 53 -14.44 -38.68 -20.23
CA ARG A 53 -15.15 -37.44 -20.60
C ARG A 53 -14.82 -36.27 -19.67
N ARG A 54 -14.63 -36.54 -18.38
CA ARG A 54 -14.23 -35.54 -17.39
C ARG A 54 -12.82 -35.01 -17.62
N ILE A 55 -11.96 -35.79 -18.26
CA ILE A 55 -10.58 -35.39 -18.57
C ILE A 55 -10.54 -34.60 -19.88
N ILE A 56 -11.27 -35.05 -20.91
CA ILE A 56 -11.33 -34.37 -22.22
C ILE A 56 -12.14 -33.07 -22.15
N ALA A 57 -13.24 -33.06 -21.39
CA ALA A 57 -14.16 -31.93 -21.27
C ALA A 57 -14.52 -31.67 -19.80
N PRO A 58 -13.54 -31.27 -18.95
CA PRO A 58 -13.77 -31.07 -17.52
C PRO A 58 -14.88 -30.05 -17.25
N LEU A 59 -14.94 -29.00 -18.09
CA LEU A 59 -15.93 -27.96 -17.99
C LEU A 59 -17.37 -28.43 -18.23
N ASP A 60 -17.61 -29.54 -18.93
CA ASP A 60 -18.97 -30.05 -19.20
C ASP A 60 -19.59 -30.73 -17.97
N TYR A 61 -18.78 -31.07 -16.96
CA TYR A 61 -19.19 -31.87 -15.80
C TYR A 61 -18.97 -31.17 -14.46
N ILE A 62 -18.59 -29.89 -14.47
CA ILE A 62 -18.67 -29.01 -13.30
C ILE A 62 -20.15 -28.73 -13.08
N HIS A 63 -20.73 -29.37 -12.05
CA HIS A 63 -22.15 -29.24 -11.71
C HIS A 63 -22.54 -27.82 -11.25
N ASP A 64 -21.56 -26.94 -11.01
CA ASP A 64 -21.74 -25.51 -10.73
C ASP A 64 -21.46 -24.65 -11.96
N LYS A 65 -22.09 -24.99 -13.09
CA LYS A 65 -22.32 -24.00 -14.14
C LYS A 65 -23.74 -23.45 -13.97
N PRO A 66 -23.96 -22.35 -13.21
CA PRO A 66 -24.67 -21.28 -13.87
C PRO A 66 -23.84 -21.03 -15.12
N LEU A 67 -24.41 -21.37 -16.29
CA LEU A 67 -23.93 -20.87 -17.56
C LEU A 67 -23.41 -19.46 -17.30
N PHE A 68 -22.15 -19.19 -17.65
CA PHE A 68 -21.61 -17.85 -17.73
C PHE A 68 -22.42 -17.05 -18.78
N LYS A 69 -23.69 -16.80 -18.49
CA LYS A 69 -24.38 -15.54 -18.68
C LYS A 69 -24.03 -14.69 -17.46
N HIS A 70 -22.74 -14.50 -17.20
CA HIS A 70 -22.39 -13.11 -17.04
C HIS A 70 -22.71 -12.55 -18.42
N TYR A 71 -23.87 -11.89 -18.54
CA TYR A 71 -23.86 -10.69 -19.34
C TYR A 71 -22.55 -10.02 -18.89
N VAL A 72 -21.56 -9.98 -19.78
CA VAL A 72 -20.67 -8.83 -19.75
C VAL A 72 -21.68 -7.71 -19.94
N ALA A 73 -22.25 -7.21 -18.84
CA ALA A 73 -22.81 -5.89 -18.85
C ALA A 73 -21.65 -5.11 -19.42
N ASP A 74 -21.83 -4.52 -20.60
CA ASP A 74 -20.86 -3.61 -21.15
C ASP A 74 -20.65 -2.60 -20.03
N ILE A 75 -19.58 -2.82 -19.25
CA ILE A 75 -19.29 -2.03 -18.07
C ILE A 75 -19.13 -0.66 -18.66
N SER A 76 -20.06 0.23 -18.34
CA SER A 76 -20.02 1.55 -18.96
C SER A 76 -18.70 2.20 -18.56
N ASN A 77 -18.21 3.12 -19.37
CA ASN A 77 -17.00 3.86 -18.99
C ASN A 77 -17.16 4.47 -17.57
N ASP A 78 -18.37 4.88 -17.20
CA ASP A 78 -18.69 5.39 -15.86
C ASP A 78 -18.52 4.34 -14.74
N GLU A 79 -18.88 3.08 -15.01
CA GLU A 79 -18.69 1.98 -14.05
C GLU A 79 -17.22 1.58 -13.92
N ILE A 80 -16.46 1.61 -15.03
CA ILE A 80 -15.00 1.42 -15.02
C ILE A 80 -14.33 2.55 -14.22
N GLU A 81 -14.72 3.80 -14.46
CA GLU A 81 -14.23 4.95 -13.71
C GLU A 81 -14.53 4.82 -12.21
N LYS A 82 -15.76 4.45 -11.86
CA LYS A 82 -16.16 4.23 -10.46
C LYS A 82 -15.35 3.11 -9.80
N MET A 83 -15.10 2.01 -10.50
CA MET A 83 -14.24 0.93 -9.99
C MET A 83 -12.81 1.41 -9.76
N HIS A 84 -12.25 2.20 -10.68
CA HIS A 84 -10.92 2.79 -10.49
C HIS A 84 -10.87 3.77 -9.33
N GLU A 85 -11.90 4.59 -9.14
CA GLU A 85 -12.01 5.47 -7.98
C GLU A 85 -12.03 4.69 -6.67
N ASP A 86 -12.85 3.65 -6.58
CA ASP A 86 -12.98 2.84 -5.37
C ASP A 86 -11.70 2.05 -5.08
N MET A 87 -11.02 1.55 -6.11
CA MET A 87 -9.69 0.95 -5.97
C MET A 87 -8.66 1.98 -5.46
N ARG A 88 -8.62 3.19 -6.03
CA ARG A 88 -7.71 4.25 -5.58
C ARG A 88 -8.00 4.66 -4.13
N LYS A 89 -9.27 4.72 -3.73
CA LYS A 89 -9.66 5.02 -2.34
C LYS A 89 -9.16 3.93 -1.38
N LYS A 90 -9.33 2.65 -1.74
CA LYS A 90 -8.81 1.53 -0.94
C LYS A 90 -7.29 1.58 -0.79
N VAL A 91 -6.57 1.73 -1.90
CA VAL A 91 -5.10 1.83 -1.86
C VAL A 91 -4.64 3.00 -0.98
N ARG A 92 -5.28 4.17 -1.07
CA ARG A 92 -4.97 5.29 -0.17
C ARG A 92 -5.25 5.00 1.30
N ALA A 93 -6.34 4.29 1.60
CA ALA A 93 -6.68 3.91 2.96
C ALA A 93 -5.67 2.92 3.55
N ASP A 94 -5.23 1.95 2.74
CA ASP A 94 -4.21 0.97 3.13
C ASP A 94 -2.86 1.66 3.37
N MET A 95 -2.45 2.56 2.45
CA MET A 95 -1.25 3.40 2.62
C MET A 95 -1.31 4.25 3.89
N GLU A 96 -2.45 4.90 4.18
CA GLU A 96 -2.60 5.68 5.41
C GLU A 96 -2.50 4.79 6.65
N HIS A 97 -3.11 3.61 6.63
CA HIS A 97 -3.02 2.67 7.74
C HIS A 97 -1.59 2.22 8.01
N GLU A 98 -0.82 1.90 6.96
CA GLU A 98 0.60 1.56 7.08
C GLU A 98 1.43 2.73 7.63
N TRP A 99 1.17 3.95 7.16
CA TRP A 99 1.83 5.15 7.65
C TRP A 99 1.57 5.38 9.15
N GLN A 100 0.32 5.25 9.60
CA GLN A 100 -0.01 5.39 11.02
C GLN A 100 0.63 4.27 11.87
N ALA A 101 0.68 3.04 11.35
CA ALA A 101 1.38 1.94 12.01
C ALA A 101 2.90 2.19 12.11
N TYR A 102 3.50 2.79 11.08
CA TYR A 102 4.90 3.20 11.08
C TYR A 102 5.16 4.28 12.13
N LEU A 103 4.36 5.35 12.16
CA LEU A 103 4.47 6.43 13.15
C LEU A 103 4.32 5.93 14.60
N GLY A 104 3.48 4.91 14.83
CA GLY A 104 3.32 4.28 16.14
C GLY A 104 4.54 3.49 16.61
N ARG A 105 5.42 3.06 15.69
CA ARG A 105 6.65 2.28 16.01
C ARG A 105 7.89 3.14 16.05
N CYS A 106 8.06 4.01 15.06
CA CYS A 106 9.20 4.88 14.90
C CYS A 106 8.68 6.24 14.46
N ARG A 107 8.58 7.20 15.39
CA ARG A 107 8.30 8.58 15.01
C ARG A 107 9.62 9.20 14.55
N PRO A 108 9.80 9.49 13.25
CA PRO A 108 11.05 10.03 12.77
C PRO A 108 11.15 11.49 13.23
N GLU A 109 12.31 11.89 13.72
CA GLU A 109 12.57 13.27 14.16
C GLU A 109 13.18 14.06 13.01
N ARG A 110 12.71 15.31 12.82
CA ARG A 110 13.31 16.22 11.85
C ARG A 110 14.75 16.54 12.28
N PRO A 111 15.73 16.53 11.37
CA PRO A 111 17.07 17.02 11.67
C PRO A 111 17.03 18.49 12.12
N PRO A 112 17.90 18.89 13.08
CA PRO A 112 17.96 20.27 13.55
C PRO A 112 18.31 21.22 12.40
N GLY A 113 17.73 22.41 12.42
CA GLY A 113 17.97 23.44 11.41
C GLY A 113 18.02 24.84 12.01
N ILE A 114 18.09 25.83 11.13
CA ILE A 114 18.28 27.25 11.49
C ILE A 114 17.23 27.74 12.49
N ILE A 115 15.96 27.33 12.34
CA ILE A 115 14.89 27.74 13.27
C ILE A 115 15.12 27.19 14.69
N ASP A 116 15.71 26.00 14.82
CA ASP A 116 16.03 25.43 16.12
C ASP A 116 17.16 26.22 16.82
N GLU A 117 18.14 26.68 16.04
CA GLU A 117 19.22 27.55 16.52
C GLU A 117 18.66 28.92 16.96
N GLU A 118 17.81 29.55 16.15
CA GLU A 118 17.16 30.83 16.50
C GLU A 118 16.31 30.74 17.78
N ILE A 119 15.61 29.62 18.00
CA ILE A 119 14.86 29.38 19.24
C ILE A 119 15.79 29.31 20.44
N GLU A 120 16.91 28.59 20.31
CA GLU A 120 17.86 28.44 21.41
C GLU A 120 18.56 29.76 21.73
N GLU A 121 18.94 30.53 20.71
CA GLU A 121 19.46 31.89 20.89
C GLU A 121 18.46 32.78 21.64
N LYS A 122 17.17 32.72 21.28
CA LYS A 122 16.13 33.48 21.99
C LYS A 122 15.97 33.08 23.45
N ARG A 123 16.09 31.78 23.75
CA ARG A 123 16.06 31.30 25.15
C ARG A 123 17.24 31.81 25.95
N LEU A 124 18.43 31.82 25.38
CA LEU A 124 19.62 32.40 26.01
C LEU A 124 19.45 33.92 26.22
N GLU A 125 18.84 34.64 25.28
CA GLU A 125 18.51 36.06 25.47
C GLU A 125 17.50 36.27 26.60
N ILE A 126 16.48 35.42 26.73
CA ILE A 126 15.49 35.48 27.81
C ILE A 126 16.17 35.24 29.17
N GLU A 127 17.02 34.21 29.25
CA GLU A 127 17.75 33.87 30.47
C GLU A 127 18.65 35.02 30.93
N LYS A 128 19.38 35.66 30.00
CA LYS A 128 20.18 36.86 30.29
C LYS A 128 19.35 38.00 30.88
N VAL A 129 18.19 38.30 30.30
CA VAL A 129 17.31 39.37 30.82
C VAL A 129 16.72 39.00 32.18
N GLN A 130 16.44 37.72 32.43
CA GLN A 130 16.00 37.23 33.74
C GLN A 130 17.12 37.36 34.79
N GLU A 131 18.36 37.07 34.44
CA GLU A 131 19.52 37.21 35.31
C GLU A 131 19.82 38.69 35.63
N GLU A 132 19.71 39.58 34.64
CA GLU A 132 19.78 41.03 34.83
C GLU A 132 18.70 41.51 35.84
N LEU A 133 17.46 41.01 35.70
CA LEU A 133 16.37 41.33 36.63
C LEU A 133 16.65 40.82 38.05
N ARG A 134 17.20 39.60 38.20
CA ARG A 134 17.58 39.04 39.51
C ARG A 134 18.64 39.92 40.17
N THR A 135 19.73 40.19 39.46
CA THR A 135 20.83 41.04 39.93
C THR A 135 20.33 42.44 40.31
N TYR A 136 19.45 43.02 39.50
CA TYR A 136 18.85 44.32 39.80
C TYR A 136 18.01 44.30 41.08
N ARG A 137 17.18 43.26 41.27
CA ARG A 137 16.36 43.07 42.49
C ARG A 137 17.23 42.91 43.74
N ASP A 138 18.33 42.18 43.64
CA ASP A 138 19.24 41.93 44.76
C ASP A 138 19.91 43.24 45.23
N ILE A 139 20.29 44.12 44.30
CA ILE A 139 20.93 45.39 44.63
C ILE A 139 19.91 46.44 45.13
N HIS A 140 18.71 46.51 44.53
CA HIS A 140 17.76 47.61 44.74
C HIS A 140 16.54 47.24 45.62
N GLY A 141 16.50 46.01 46.13
CA GLY A 141 15.48 45.53 47.08
C GLY A 141 14.05 45.55 46.53
N GLY A 142 13.88 45.53 45.21
CA GLY A 142 12.57 45.41 44.56
C GLY A 142 11.65 46.65 44.63
N ARG A 143 12.14 47.81 45.10
CA ARG A 143 11.31 49.01 45.31
C ARG A 143 11.02 49.81 44.03
N ASP A 144 11.89 49.71 43.02
CA ASP A 144 11.71 50.39 41.73
C ASP A 144 10.79 49.59 40.80
N ARG A 145 9.48 49.76 41.01
CA ARG A 145 8.44 49.09 40.21
C ARG A 145 8.54 49.38 38.72
N LYS A 146 8.86 50.63 38.33
CA LYS A 146 8.91 51.03 36.91
C LYS A 146 9.98 50.25 36.15
N ARG A 147 11.16 50.11 36.76
CA ARG A 147 12.28 49.38 36.14
C ARG A 147 12.03 47.87 36.09
N ILE A 148 11.42 47.31 37.14
CA ILE A 148 11.01 45.90 37.16
C ILE A 148 9.96 45.62 36.07
N ASP A 149 8.99 46.52 35.89
CA ASP A 149 7.98 46.40 34.85
C ASP A 149 8.58 46.48 33.44
N GLU A 150 9.63 47.30 33.25
CA GLU A 150 10.38 47.36 32.00
C GLU A 150 11.07 46.02 31.68
N PHE A 151 11.76 45.42 32.65
CA PHE A 151 12.34 44.08 32.49
C PHE A 151 11.27 43.02 32.17
N ASN A 152 10.15 43.04 32.89
CA ASN A 152 9.05 42.10 32.64
C ASN A 152 8.48 42.27 31.23
N ARG A 153 8.34 43.51 30.73
CA ARG A 153 7.91 43.77 29.34
C ARG A 153 8.91 43.25 28.32
N ARG A 154 10.21 43.45 28.54
CA ARG A 154 11.26 42.90 27.65
C ARG A 154 11.26 41.38 27.63
N ILE A 155 11.07 40.74 28.79
CA ILE A 155 10.93 39.28 28.89
C ILE A 155 9.69 38.81 28.13
N ALA A 156 8.54 39.45 28.34
CA ALA A 156 7.30 39.12 27.65
C ALA A 156 7.44 39.25 26.12
N GLN A 157 8.03 40.35 25.65
CA GLN A 157 8.29 40.54 24.22
C GLN A 157 9.15 39.42 23.63
N LYS A 158 10.22 39.01 24.33
CA LYS A 158 11.08 37.92 23.86
C LYS A 158 10.37 36.56 23.86
N TRP A 159 9.49 36.29 24.82
CA TRP A 159 8.62 35.10 24.80
C TRP A 159 7.65 35.12 23.63
N ASP A 160 7.07 36.27 23.30
CA ASP A 160 6.20 36.41 22.13
C ASP A 160 6.99 36.15 20.83
N GLU A 161 8.23 36.65 20.74
CA GLU A 161 9.14 36.36 19.62
C GLU A 161 9.49 34.87 19.52
N GLU A 162 9.83 34.20 20.63
CA GLU A 162 10.06 32.74 20.66
C GLU A 162 8.81 31.98 20.22
N ALA A 163 7.62 32.38 20.68
CA ALA A 163 6.36 31.73 20.31
C ALA A 163 6.12 31.80 18.79
N VAL A 164 6.47 32.90 18.13
CA VAL A 164 6.41 33.00 16.67
C VAL A 164 7.38 32.03 16.00
N LEU A 165 8.59 31.85 16.53
CA LEU A 165 9.54 30.87 16.02
C LEU A 165 9.05 29.43 16.23
N GLN A 166 8.45 29.11 17.38
CA GLN A 166 7.83 27.82 17.64
C GLN A 166 6.70 27.51 16.64
N GLN A 167 5.88 28.51 16.30
CA GLN A 167 4.86 28.34 15.25
C GLN A 167 5.47 28.09 13.87
N LYS A 168 6.59 28.73 13.54
CA LYS A 168 7.32 28.46 12.29
C LYS A 168 7.93 27.06 12.29
N LYS A 169 8.50 26.62 13.43
CA LYS A 169 9.02 25.26 13.63
C LYS A 169 7.95 24.22 13.40
N ALA A 170 6.77 24.35 14.03
CA ALA A 170 5.65 23.43 13.84
C ALA A 170 5.26 23.29 12.35
N LYS A 171 5.14 24.41 11.62
CA LYS A 171 4.87 24.37 10.17
C LYS A 171 5.96 23.67 9.36
N THR A 172 7.20 23.70 9.84
CA THR A 172 8.35 23.07 9.17
C THR A 172 8.39 21.57 9.48
N ASP A 173 8.08 21.20 10.72
CA ASP A 173 7.93 19.81 11.15
C ASP A 173 6.79 19.11 10.39
N ASP A 174 5.64 19.77 10.22
CA ASP A 174 4.51 19.26 9.44
C ASP A 174 4.92 19.01 7.98
N LYS A 175 5.59 19.98 7.34
CA LYS A 175 6.08 19.83 5.96
C LYS A 175 7.09 18.69 5.83
N TRP A 176 7.97 18.55 6.82
CA TRP A 176 8.96 17.49 6.81
C TRP A 176 8.30 16.12 6.97
N LEU A 177 7.29 15.99 7.84
CA LEU A 177 6.51 14.76 7.99
C LEU A 177 5.75 14.40 6.70
N GLU A 178 5.17 15.38 6.01
CA GLU A 178 4.52 15.14 4.71
C GLU A 178 5.51 14.65 3.64
N LEU A 179 6.70 15.25 3.56
CA LEU A 179 7.75 14.78 2.67
C LEU A 179 8.23 13.37 3.03
N HIS A 180 8.38 13.09 4.33
CA HIS A 180 8.78 11.79 4.81
C HIS A 180 7.73 10.72 4.50
N LYS A 181 6.45 11.05 4.61
CA LYS A 181 5.32 10.20 4.22
C LYS A 181 5.35 9.88 2.72
N ILE A 182 5.65 10.87 1.88
CA ILE A 182 5.82 10.66 0.43
C ILE A 182 6.95 9.66 0.17
N ASN A 183 8.11 9.87 0.79
CA ASN A 183 9.26 8.98 0.61
C ASN A 183 8.99 7.55 1.13
N PHE A 184 8.26 7.41 2.23
CA PHE A 184 7.80 6.12 2.75
C PHE A 184 6.93 5.38 1.72
N HIS A 185 5.95 6.06 1.11
CA HIS A 185 5.11 5.45 0.07
C HIS A 185 5.85 5.17 -1.24
N LEU A 186 6.96 5.86 -1.51
CA LEU A 186 7.85 5.57 -2.65
C LEU A 186 8.83 4.42 -2.37
N GLY A 187 8.91 3.93 -1.14
CA GLY A 187 9.82 2.85 -0.73
C GLY A 187 11.27 3.29 -0.56
N GLU A 188 11.52 4.59 -0.33
CA GLU A 188 12.86 5.14 -0.13
C GLU A 188 13.32 5.08 1.35
N ILE A 189 12.41 4.70 2.26
CA ILE A 189 12.59 4.62 3.72
C ILE A 189 11.81 3.41 4.23
#